data_AF-A0A535XSV3-F1
#
_entry.id   AF-A0A535XSV3-F1
#
_cell.length_a   1.000
_cell.length_b   1.000
_cell.length_c   1.000
_cell.angle_alpha   90.00
_cell.angle_beta   90.00
_cell.angle_gamma   90.00
#
_symmetry.space_group_name_H-M   'P 1'
#
loop_
_entity.id
_entity.type
_entity.pdbx_description
1 polymer ?
#
loop_
_entity_poly.entity_id
_entity_poly.type
_entity_poly.pdbx_seq_one_letter_code
_entity_poly.pdbx_strand_id
1 'polypeptide(L)'
;MTVETLIPVAYLIAAVTFILGLKGLSSPTTAVQGNRIAATGMLIAVIATFFASDVKGGVPIILAGIAVGGVAGFAGARMVKMTAMPQMVALFNGAGGGAAALVAILEFARQRDAGMLEFGASLATLLALIIGAVSFSGSAVAFGKLQGLITPKAFRYAGQQLVTGGIAAATALLSLVVLGGAIAGSFAIEPMLLITVITLLALVFGVALVMPIGGADMPVVISLLNAYTGLAVAMAGFTLNNQLLIVAGT
;
A
#
# COMPACT_ATOMS: atom_id res chain seq x y z
N MET A 1 30.09 -11.83 11.32
CA MET A 1 28.74 -11.26 11.13
C MET A 1 27.72 -12.39 11.27
N THR A 2 26.71 -12.23 12.12
CA THR A 2 25.59 -13.18 12.19
C THR A 2 24.62 -12.90 11.03
N VAL A 3 23.77 -13.88 10.69
CA VAL A 3 22.74 -13.72 9.64
C VAL A 3 21.85 -12.50 9.89
N GLU A 4 21.51 -12.24 11.16
CA GLU A 4 20.72 -11.08 11.58
C GLU A 4 21.41 -9.74 11.26
N THR A 5 22.74 -9.67 11.36
CA THR A 5 23.49 -8.45 10.99
C THR A 5 23.65 -8.25 9.49
N LEU A 6 23.41 -9.28 8.67
CA LEU A 6 23.50 -9.19 7.21
C LEU A 6 22.21 -8.64 6.58
N ILE A 7 21.05 -8.81 7.22
CA ILE A 7 19.75 -8.35 6.70
C ILE A 7 19.69 -6.82 6.56
N PRO A 8 20.05 -6.00 7.58
CA PRO A 8 20.05 -4.54 7.44
C PRO A 8 21.02 -4.05 6.36
N VAL A 9 22.16 -4.73 6.18
CA VAL A 9 23.12 -4.40 5.11
C VAL A 9 22.52 -4.70 3.74
N ALA A 10 21.85 -5.85 3.57
CA ALA A 10 21.15 -6.19 2.34
C ALA A 10 20.01 -5.19 2.04
N TYR A 11 19.28 -4.77 3.06
CA TYR A 11 18.25 -3.72 2.94
C TYR A 11 18.84 -2.36 2.56
N LEU A 12 19.99 -1.99 3.11
CA LEU A 12 20.70 -0.77 2.71
C LEU A 12 21.14 -0.83 1.24
N ILE A 13 21.69 -1.97 0.80
CA ILE A 13 22.06 -2.19 -0.61
C ILE A 13 20.83 -2.08 -1.50
N ALA A 14 19.72 -2.74 -1.13
CA ALA A 14 18.47 -2.67 -1.87
C ALA A 14 17.95 -1.22 -1.97
N ALA A 15 17.95 -0.47 -0.86
CA ALA A 15 17.55 0.94 -0.84
C ALA A 15 18.40 1.81 -1.78
N VAL A 16 19.73 1.66 -1.76
CA VAL A 16 20.62 2.37 -2.69
C VAL A 16 20.31 2.00 -4.14
N THR A 17 20.07 0.73 -4.44
CA THR A 17 19.71 0.31 -5.80
C THR A 17 18.35 0.86 -6.25
N PHE A 18 17.37 1.03 -5.37
CA PHE A 18 16.12 1.71 -5.71
C PHE A 18 16.34 3.18 -6.08
N ILE A 19 17.16 3.91 -5.31
CA ILE A 19 17.49 5.31 -5.59
C ILE A 19 18.23 5.44 -6.94
N LEU A 20 19.24 4.60 -7.16
CA LEU A 20 19.99 4.59 -8.43
C LEU A 20 19.10 4.16 -9.61
N GLY A 21 18.19 3.22 -9.38
CA GLY A 21 17.22 2.76 -10.37
C GLY A 21 16.28 3.89 -10.79
N LEU A 22 15.67 4.60 -9.84
CA LEU A 22 14.81 5.76 -10.09
C LEU A 22 15.56 6.88 -10.81
N LYS A 23 16.80 7.19 -10.39
CA LYS A 23 17.65 8.16 -11.09
C LYS A 23 17.89 7.75 -12.55
N GLY A 24 18.12 6.46 -12.79
CA GLY A 24 18.30 5.93 -14.15
C GLY A 24 17.03 6.01 -15.01
N LEU A 25 15.84 5.92 -14.41
CA LEU A 25 14.55 6.04 -15.11
C LEU A 25 14.26 7.47 -15.60
N SER A 26 14.91 8.50 -15.04
CA SER A 26 14.70 9.90 -15.42
C SER A 26 15.33 10.31 -16.76
N SER A 27 16.09 9.43 -17.42
CA SER A 27 16.65 9.67 -18.76
C SER A 27 16.39 8.50 -19.71
N PRO A 28 15.99 8.76 -20.98
CA PRO A 28 15.79 7.70 -21.97
C PRO A 28 17.01 6.79 -22.19
N THR A 29 18.23 7.34 -22.10
CA THR A 29 19.47 6.57 -22.35
C THR A 29 19.80 5.58 -21.24
N THR A 30 19.38 5.87 -20.01
CA THR A 30 19.66 5.05 -18.82
C THR A 30 18.44 4.25 -18.35
N ALA A 31 17.25 4.47 -18.91
CA ALA A 31 15.99 3.90 -18.40
C ALA A 31 16.01 2.36 -18.29
N VAL A 32 16.52 1.66 -19.29
CA VAL A 32 16.60 0.18 -19.26
C VAL A 32 17.53 -0.31 -18.17
N GLN A 33 18.68 0.35 -17.98
CA GLN A 33 19.62 0.01 -16.92
C GLN A 33 19.05 0.34 -15.54
N GLY A 34 18.41 1.50 -15.39
CA GLY A 34 17.73 1.90 -14.16
C GLY A 34 16.69 0.87 -13.71
N ASN A 35 15.87 0.39 -14.63
CA ASN A 35 14.89 -0.66 -14.34
C ASN A 35 15.54 -1.98 -13.87
N ARG A 36 16.66 -2.40 -14.50
CA ARG A 36 17.39 -3.62 -14.10
C ARG A 36 18.03 -3.48 -12.71
N ILE A 37 18.56 -2.30 -12.39
CA ILE A 37 19.14 -2.01 -11.07
C ILE A 37 18.05 -2.12 -10.00
N ALA A 38 16.89 -1.47 -10.21
CA ALA A 38 15.77 -1.54 -9.27
C ALA A 38 15.25 -2.98 -9.08
N ALA A 39 15.12 -3.75 -10.18
CA ALA A 39 14.71 -5.15 -10.11
C ALA A 39 15.69 -6.03 -9.32
N THR A 40 16.99 -5.78 -9.46
CA THR A 40 18.04 -6.47 -8.67
C THR A 40 17.91 -6.14 -7.18
N GLY A 41 17.66 -4.87 -6.85
CA GLY A 41 17.37 -4.43 -5.48
C GLY A 41 16.19 -5.16 -4.86
N MET A 42 15.09 -5.27 -5.60
CA MET A 42 13.90 -6.00 -5.15
C MET A 42 14.20 -7.48 -4.88
N LEU A 43 14.97 -8.14 -5.76
CA LEU A 43 15.37 -9.54 -5.55
C LEU A 43 16.23 -9.70 -4.27
N ILE A 44 17.21 -8.82 -4.06
CA ILE A 44 18.06 -8.81 -2.86
C ILE A 44 17.20 -8.66 -1.60
N ALA A 45 16.27 -7.70 -1.61
CA ALA A 45 15.36 -7.45 -0.49
C ALA A 45 14.53 -8.68 -0.12
N VAL A 46 13.85 -9.28 -1.11
CA VAL A 46 13.01 -10.46 -0.90
C VAL A 46 13.83 -11.63 -0.34
N ILE A 47 14.99 -11.90 -0.94
CA ILE A 47 15.89 -12.98 -0.46
C ILE A 47 16.34 -12.71 0.98
N ALA A 48 16.76 -11.49 1.30
CA ALA A 48 17.20 -11.14 2.65
C ALA A 48 16.07 -11.33 3.69
N THR A 49 14.83 -10.98 3.35
CA THR A 49 13.68 -11.15 4.24
C THR A 49 13.42 -12.62 4.60
N PHE A 50 13.70 -13.59 3.71
CA PHE A 50 13.54 -15.02 4.03
C PHE A 50 14.44 -15.51 5.16
N PHE A 51 15.54 -14.79 5.45
CA PHE A 51 16.45 -15.13 6.54
C PHE A 51 16.09 -14.45 7.86
N ALA A 52 15.04 -13.61 7.89
CA ALA A 52 14.54 -13.02 9.12
C ALA A 52 13.97 -14.09 10.06
N SER A 53 14.13 -13.89 11.38
CA SER A 53 13.70 -14.83 12.43
C SER A 53 12.22 -15.21 12.33
N ASP A 54 11.39 -14.28 11.85
CA ASP A 54 9.94 -14.34 11.89
C ASP A 54 9.34 -15.18 10.76
N VAL A 55 10.15 -15.63 9.80
CA VAL A 55 9.70 -16.33 8.59
C VAL A 55 9.58 -17.86 8.79
N LYS A 56 10.15 -18.40 9.87
CA LYS A 56 10.41 -19.85 10.05
C LYS A 56 9.17 -20.76 10.06
N GLY A 57 7.98 -20.24 10.38
CA GLY A 57 6.73 -21.04 10.43
C GLY A 57 5.85 -20.98 9.18
N GLY A 58 6.10 -20.04 8.25
CA GLY A 58 5.16 -19.69 7.18
C GLY A 58 5.68 -19.86 5.75
N VAL A 59 6.88 -20.41 5.57
CA VAL A 59 7.57 -20.46 4.26
C VAL A 59 6.71 -21.03 3.12
N PRO A 60 5.99 -22.16 3.28
CA PRO A 60 5.16 -22.69 2.18
C PRO A 60 4.06 -21.72 1.74
N ILE A 61 3.42 -21.03 2.69
CA ILE A 61 2.35 -20.05 2.42
C ILE A 61 2.93 -18.82 1.73
N ILE A 62 4.08 -18.34 2.19
CA ILE A 62 4.78 -17.20 1.58
C ILE A 62 5.15 -17.52 0.12
N LEU A 63 5.76 -18.68 -0.13
CA LEU A 63 6.13 -19.11 -1.48
C LEU A 63 4.90 -19.31 -2.38
N ALA A 64 3.81 -19.86 -1.85
CA ALA A 64 2.54 -19.97 -2.58
C ALA A 64 1.98 -18.59 -2.96
N GLY A 65 2.01 -17.63 -2.03
CA GLY A 65 1.59 -16.24 -2.28
C GLY A 65 2.44 -15.56 -3.36
N ILE A 66 3.77 -15.70 -3.27
CA ILE A 66 4.71 -15.17 -4.29
C ILE A 66 4.44 -15.84 -5.65
N ALA A 67 4.22 -17.15 -5.68
CA ALA A 67 3.94 -17.86 -6.93
C ALA A 67 2.63 -17.38 -7.57
N VAL A 68 1.54 -17.31 -6.79
CA VAL A 68 0.23 -16.87 -7.29
C VAL A 68 0.29 -15.42 -7.76
N GLY A 69 0.79 -14.51 -6.92
CA GLY A 69 0.89 -13.09 -7.25
C GLY A 69 1.87 -12.81 -8.40
N GLY A 70 3.02 -13.49 -8.40
CA GLY A 70 4.05 -13.36 -9.43
C GLY A 70 3.58 -13.87 -10.79
N VAL A 71 2.92 -15.02 -10.85
CA VAL A 71 2.35 -15.55 -12.10
C VAL A 71 1.23 -14.65 -12.60
N ALA A 72 0.28 -14.26 -11.74
CA ALA A 72 -0.83 -13.39 -12.14
C ALA A 72 -0.33 -12.03 -12.65
N GLY A 73 0.62 -11.41 -11.93
CA GLY A 73 1.24 -10.15 -12.32
C GLY A 73 2.03 -10.24 -13.62
N PHE A 74 2.88 -11.26 -13.77
CA PHE A 74 3.67 -11.47 -14.97
C PHE A 74 2.79 -11.73 -16.20
N ALA A 75 1.80 -12.62 -16.06
CA ALA A 75 0.87 -12.92 -17.13
C ALA A 75 0.08 -11.66 -17.53
N GLY A 76 -0.50 -10.95 -16.56
CA GLY A 76 -1.24 -9.71 -16.81
C GLY A 76 -0.39 -8.66 -17.54
N ALA A 77 0.85 -8.44 -17.11
CA ALA A 77 1.76 -7.48 -17.72
C ALA A 77 2.18 -7.86 -19.16
N ARG A 78 2.24 -9.15 -19.49
CA ARG A 78 2.65 -9.65 -20.82
C ARG A 78 1.50 -9.74 -21.82
N MET A 79 0.28 -9.94 -21.34
CA MET A 79 -0.90 -10.17 -22.19
C MET A 79 -1.66 -8.87 -22.53
N VAL A 80 -1.45 -7.79 -21.77
CA VAL A 80 -2.14 -6.52 -22.03
C VAL A 80 -1.60 -5.81 -23.29
N LYS A 81 -2.50 -5.14 -24.03
CA LYS A 81 -2.12 -4.28 -25.16
C LYS A 81 -1.48 -2.98 -24.66
N MET A 82 -0.54 -2.42 -25.43
CA MET A 82 0.12 -1.15 -25.07
C MET A 82 -0.86 0.04 -24.91
N THR A 83 -1.99 0.01 -25.61
CA THR A 83 -3.07 1.01 -25.47
C THR A 83 -3.83 0.92 -24.14
N ALA A 84 -3.69 -0.21 -23.43
CA ALA A 84 -4.34 -0.54 -22.18
C ALA A 84 -3.36 -0.50 -20.98
N MET A 85 -2.18 0.10 -21.16
CA MET A 85 -1.19 0.23 -20.08
C MET A 85 -1.69 1.05 -18.89
N PRO A 86 -2.43 2.18 -19.05
CA PRO A 86 -2.85 2.99 -17.92
C PRO A 86 -3.68 2.21 -16.88
N GLN A 87 -4.63 1.37 -17.31
CA GLN A 87 -5.41 0.58 -16.36
C GLN A 87 -4.58 -0.50 -15.65
N MET A 88 -3.58 -1.08 -16.30
CA MET A 88 -2.70 -2.06 -15.64
C MET A 88 -1.82 -1.41 -14.58
N VAL A 89 -1.37 -0.18 -14.82
CA VAL A 89 -0.68 0.62 -13.79
C VAL A 89 -1.62 0.88 -12.60
N ALA A 90 -2.88 1.25 -12.85
CA ALA A 90 -3.87 1.40 -11.78
C ALA A 90 -4.04 0.10 -10.98
N LEU A 91 -4.23 -1.03 -11.65
CA LEU A 91 -4.44 -2.33 -10.99
C LEU A 91 -3.25 -2.73 -10.09
N PHE A 92 -2.02 -2.62 -10.60
CA PHE A 92 -0.82 -2.97 -9.83
C PHE A 92 -0.57 -1.99 -8.68
N ASN A 93 -0.82 -0.69 -8.89
CA ASN A 93 -0.77 0.29 -7.82
C ASN A 93 -1.77 -0.02 -6.70
N GLY A 94 -3.01 -0.33 -7.08
CA GLY A 94 -4.07 -0.72 -6.15
C GLY A 94 -3.65 -1.92 -5.31
N ALA A 95 -3.14 -2.98 -5.95
CA ALA A 95 -2.65 -4.17 -5.26
C ALA A 95 -1.56 -3.85 -4.21
N GLY A 96 -0.64 -2.93 -4.52
CA GLY A 96 0.37 -2.44 -3.57
C GLY A 96 -0.25 -1.73 -2.36
N GLY A 97 -1.22 -0.85 -2.59
CA GLY A 97 -1.96 -0.18 -1.52
C GLY A 97 -2.75 -1.15 -0.64
N GLY A 98 -3.38 -2.15 -1.25
CA GLY A 98 -4.09 -3.22 -0.55
C GLY A 98 -3.15 -4.08 0.29
N ALA A 99 -1.96 -4.39 -0.21
CA ALA A 99 -0.94 -5.10 0.55
C ALA A 99 -0.49 -4.29 1.79
N ALA A 100 -0.26 -2.98 1.65
CA ALA A 100 0.08 -2.11 2.78
C ALA A 100 -1.04 -2.07 3.83
N ALA A 101 -2.30 -2.01 3.40
CA ALA A 101 -3.46 -2.05 4.30
C ALA A 101 -3.58 -3.40 5.04
N LEU A 102 -3.39 -4.53 4.34
CA LEU A 102 -3.41 -5.85 4.97
C LEU A 102 -2.29 -6.03 5.98
N VAL A 103 -1.07 -5.57 5.65
CA VAL A 103 0.07 -5.56 6.57
C VAL A 103 -0.26 -4.74 7.83
N ALA A 104 -0.86 -3.56 7.67
CA ALA A 104 -1.27 -2.72 8.79
C ALA A 104 -2.31 -3.41 9.70
N ILE A 105 -3.31 -4.08 9.13
CA ILE A 105 -4.33 -4.82 9.91
C ILE A 105 -3.68 -5.96 10.70
N LEU A 106 -2.84 -6.75 10.06
CA LEU A 106 -2.18 -7.90 10.68
C LEU A 106 -1.22 -7.46 11.79
N GLU A 107 -0.47 -6.40 11.56
CA GLU A 107 0.49 -5.87 12.52
C GLU A 107 -0.20 -5.19 13.71
N PHE A 108 -1.32 -4.48 13.47
CA PHE A 108 -2.17 -3.98 14.56
C PHE A 108 -2.66 -5.12 15.46
N ALA A 109 -3.18 -6.20 14.86
CA ALA A 109 -3.67 -7.35 15.61
C ALA A 109 -2.55 -7.99 16.45
N ARG A 110 -1.36 -8.14 15.87
CA ARG A 110 -0.17 -8.66 16.58
C ARG A 110 0.22 -7.79 17.78
N GLN A 111 0.27 -6.47 17.60
CA GLN A 111 0.62 -5.53 18.68
C GLN A 111 -0.45 -5.51 19.78
N ARG A 112 -1.73 -5.56 19.39
CA ARG A 112 -2.87 -5.68 20.32
C ARG A 112 -2.76 -6.95 21.17
N ASP A 113 -2.51 -8.09 20.55
CA ASP A 113 -2.40 -9.38 21.26
C ASP A 113 -1.16 -9.45 22.16
N ALA A 114 -0.09 -8.75 21.79
CA ALA A 114 1.09 -8.57 22.63
C ALA A 114 0.89 -7.55 23.76
N GLY A 115 -0.23 -6.81 23.78
CA GLY A 115 -0.45 -5.71 24.73
C GLY A 115 0.47 -4.50 24.50
N MET A 116 1.00 -4.35 23.28
CA MET A 116 2.02 -3.35 22.90
C MET A 116 1.45 -2.28 21.94
N LEU A 117 0.24 -1.79 22.21
CA LEU A 117 -0.35 -0.71 21.41
C LEU A 117 0.22 0.63 21.84
N GLU A 118 1.36 0.99 21.25
CA GLU A 118 1.98 2.31 21.45
C GLU A 118 1.42 3.33 20.47
N PHE A 119 1.39 4.61 20.88
CA PHE A 119 0.86 5.70 20.07
C PHE A 119 1.55 5.81 18.69
N GLY A 120 2.89 5.78 18.65
CA GLY A 120 3.66 5.95 17.42
C GLY A 120 3.40 4.83 16.40
N ALA A 121 3.45 3.58 16.86
CA ALA A 121 3.17 2.41 16.02
C ALA A 121 1.70 2.40 15.56
N SER A 122 0.76 2.72 16.46
CA SER A 122 -0.68 2.80 16.13
C SER A 122 -0.96 3.89 15.09
N LEU A 123 -0.30 5.06 15.19
CA LEU A 123 -0.44 6.14 14.21
C LEU A 123 0.07 5.73 12.83
N ALA A 124 1.28 5.17 12.77
CA ALA A 124 1.83 4.66 11.51
C ALA A 124 0.92 3.58 10.90
N THR A 125 0.39 2.69 11.72
CA THR A 125 -0.53 1.63 11.30
C THR A 125 -1.81 2.19 10.69
N LEU A 126 -2.44 3.16 11.37
CA LEU A 126 -3.68 3.79 10.90
C LEU A 126 -3.46 4.53 9.57
N LEU A 127 -2.32 5.23 9.43
CA LEU A 127 -1.99 5.91 8.18
C LEU A 127 -1.73 4.92 7.05
N ALA A 128 -0.95 3.87 7.29
CA ALA A 128 -0.72 2.79 6.32
C ALA A 128 -2.04 2.15 5.86
N LEU A 129 -2.92 1.84 6.82
CA LEU A 129 -4.23 1.26 6.58
C LEU A 129 -5.12 2.16 5.72
N ILE A 130 -5.33 3.40 6.17
CA ILE A 130 -6.28 4.32 5.53
C ILE A 130 -5.80 4.65 4.12
N ILE A 131 -4.53 5.07 3.98
CA ILE A 131 -3.99 5.48 2.69
C ILE A 131 -3.92 4.28 1.73
N GLY A 132 -3.52 3.12 2.22
CA GLY A 132 -3.49 1.87 1.45
C GLY A 132 -4.87 1.44 0.96
N ALA A 133 -5.88 1.45 1.84
CA ALA A 133 -7.25 1.09 1.50
C ALA A 133 -7.89 2.07 0.50
N VAL A 134 -7.67 3.37 0.67
CA VAL A 134 -8.12 4.41 -0.27
C VAL A 134 -7.45 4.21 -1.63
N SER A 135 -6.14 3.93 -1.66
CA SER A 135 -5.42 3.67 -2.90
C SER A 135 -5.92 2.41 -3.60
N PHE A 136 -6.16 1.33 -2.86
CA PHE A 136 -6.68 0.08 -3.38
C PHE A 136 -8.05 0.26 -4.05
N SER A 137 -9.03 0.79 -3.32
CA SER A 137 -10.40 0.93 -3.84
C SER A 137 -10.51 2.01 -4.92
N GLY A 138 -9.78 3.13 -4.77
CA GLY A 138 -9.71 4.17 -5.80
C GLY A 138 -9.10 3.65 -7.10
N SER A 139 -8.03 2.86 -7.00
CA SER A 139 -7.37 2.26 -8.17
C SER A 139 -8.26 1.21 -8.86
N ALA A 140 -9.07 0.47 -8.10
CA ALA A 140 -10.07 -0.44 -8.66
C ALA A 140 -11.13 0.29 -9.48
N VAL A 141 -11.61 1.46 -9.02
CA VAL A 141 -12.53 2.30 -9.80
C VAL A 141 -11.86 2.87 -11.05
N ALA A 142 -10.61 3.34 -10.94
CA ALA A 142 -9.85 3.86 -12.07
C ALA A 142 -9.63 2.78 -13.15
N PHE A 143 -9.22 1.56 -12.73
CA PHE A 143 -9.14 0.39 -13.60
C PHE A 143 -10.49 0.11 -14.28
N GLY A 144 -11.57 0.03 -13.50
CA GLY A 144 -12.91 -0.28 -14.01
C GLY A 144 -13.38 0.73 -15.07
N LYS A 145 -13.12 2.02 -14.87
CA LYS A 145 -13.49 3.08 -15.84
C LYS A 145 -12.70 2.99 -17.14
N LEU A 146 -11.39 2.77 -17.05
CA LEU A 146 -10.52 2.66 -18.23
C LEU A 146 -10.72 1.34 -19.00
N GLN A 147 -11.10 0.28 -18.30
CA GLN A 147 -11.43 -1.01 -18.90
C GLN A 147 -12.85 -1.06 -19.49
N GLY A 148 -13.68 -0.04 -19.25
CA GLY A 148 -15.07 0.01 -19.70
C GLY A 148 -16.03 -0.86 -18.87
N LEU A 149 -15.60 -1.36 -17.71
CA LEU A 149 -16.45 -2.08 -16.74
C LEU A 149 -17.33 -1.12 -15.94
N ILE A 150 -16.87 0.12 -15.76
CA ILE A 150 -17.59 1.23 -15.14
C ILE A 150 -17.70 2.35 -16.16
N THR A 151 -18.80 3.10 -16.14
CA THR A 151 -18.97 4.26 -17.03
C THR A 151 -17.80 5.25 -16.88
N PRO A 152 -17.18 5.70 -17.98
CA PRO A 152 -16.09 6.68 -17.93
C PRO A 152 -16.59 8.10 -17.61
N LYS A 153 -17.91 8.33 -17.60
CA LYS A 153 -18.48 9.63 -17.24
C LYS A 153 -18.31 9.90 -15.74
N ALA A 154 -18.06 11.16 -15.40
CA ALA A 154 -18.05 11.62 -14.01
C ALA A 154 -19.43 11.38 -13.37
N PHE A 155 -19.47 10.60 -12.29
CA PHE A 155 -20.69 10.38 -11.52
C PHE A 155 -20.78 11.40 -10.38
N ARG A 156 -21.73 12.33 -10.47
CA ARG A 156 -21.96 13.38 -9.48
C ARG A 156 -23.40 13.31 -8.97
N TYR A 157 -23.58 13.54 -7.67
CA TYR A 157 -24.90 13.57 -7.03
C TYR A 157 -25.00 14.74 -6.05
N ALA A 158 -26.23 15.15 -5.72
CA ALA A 158 -26.48 16.27 -4.82
C ALA A 158 -25.95 15.96 -3.41
N GLY A 159 -25.21 16.89 -2.80
CA GLY A 159 -24.63 16.71 -1.45
C GLY A 159 -23.38 15.83 -1.39
N GLN A 160 -22.79 15.44 -2.53
CA GLN A 160 -21.61 14.57 -2.57
C GLN A 160 -20.44 15.05 -1.71
N GLN A 161 -20.14 16.36 -1.69
CA GLN A 161 -19.06 16.90 -0.85
C GLN A 161 -19.31 16.66 0.65
N LEU A 162 -20.57 16.76 1.09
CA LEU A 162 -20.95 16.49 2.48
C LEU A 162 -20.81 15.01 2.81
N VAL A 163 -21.23 14.12 1.90
CA VAL A 163 -21.12 12.67 2.11
C VAL A 163 -19.65 12.24 2.14
N THR A 164 -18.86 12.62 1.14
CA THR A 164 -17.43 12.29 1.08
C THR A 164 -16.66 12.91 2.24
N GLY A 165 -16.94 14.16 2.58
CA GLY A 165 -16.35 14.84 3.74
C GLY A 165 -16.75 14.21 5.07
N GLY A 166 -18.01 13.77 5.20
CA GLY A 166 -18.51 13.06 6.37
C GLY A 166 -17.84 11.71 6.58
N ILE A 167 -17.61 10.94 5.51
CA ILE A 167 -16.86 9.67 5.57
C ILE A 167 -15.42 9.93 6.02
N ALA A 168 -14.75 10.94 5.45
CA ALA A 168 -13.39 11.30 5.85
C ALA A 168 -13.33 11.72 7.34
N ALA A 169 -14.26 12.57 7.77
CA ALA A 169 -14.35 13.02 9.15
C ALA A 169 -14.62 11.84 10.11
N ALA A 170 -15.54 10.94 9.77
CA ALA A 170 -15.82 9.75 10.57
C ALA A 170 -14.59 8.84 10.68
N THR A 171 -13.87 8.62 9.56
CA THR A 171 -12.63 7.84 9.54
C THR A 171 -11.56 8.47 10.45
N ALA A 172 -11.38 9.79 10.37
CA ALA A 172 -10.45 10.53 11.21
C ALA A 172 -10.84 10.48 12.70
N LEU A 173 -12.12 10.68 13.03
CA LEU A 173 -12.61 10.62 14.41
C LEU A 173 -12.42 9.22 15.03
N LEU A 174 -12.74 8.16 14.30
CA LEU A 174 -12.51 6.79 14.77
C LEU A 174 -11.00 6.51 14.95
N SER A 175 -10.15 7.06 14.09
CA SER A 175 -8.70 6.96 14.25
C SER A 175 -8.23 7.64 15.53
N LEU A 176 -8.79 8.81 15.89
CA LEU A 176 -8.51 9.48 17.15
C LEU A 176 -8.97 8.66 18.36
N VAL A 177 -10.09 7.92 18.26
CA VAL A 177 -10.54 7.00 19.31
C VAL A 177 -9.52 5.87 19.51
N VAL A 178 -9.00 5.28 18.42
CA VAL A 178 -7.95 4.25 18.51
C VAL A 178 -6.69 4.80 19.16
N LEU A 179 -6.22 5.98 18.73
CA LEU A 179 -5.03 6.62 19.30
C LEU A 179 -5.21 7.01 20.78
N GLY A 180 -6.40 7.50 21.14
CA GLY A 180 -6.74 7.79 22.54
C GLY A 180 -6.71 6.55 23.41
N GLY A 181 -7.21 5.41 22.90
CA GLY A 181 -7.13 4.13 23.61
C GLY A 181 -5.70 3.61 23.78
N ALA A 182 -4.85 3.79 22.76
CA ALA A 182 -3.43 3.46 22.83
C ALA A 182 -2.70 4.30 23.91
N ILE A 183 -2.98 5.60 23.99
CA ILE A 183 -2.41 6.49 25.02
C ILE A 183 -2.93 6.10 26.42
N ALA A 184 -4.23 5.83 26.55
CA ALA A 184 -4.86 5.50 27.82
C ALA A 184 -4.54 4.07 28.31
N GLY A 185 -3.92 3.23 27.48
CA GLY A 185 -3.69 1.81 27.76
C GLY A 185 -4.98 1.00 27.92
N SER A 186 -6.12 1.53 27.51
CA SER A 186 -7.42 0.91 27.65
C SER A 186 -8.37 1.38 26.55
N PHE A 187 -9.24 0.49 26.09
CA PHE A 187 -10.16 0.76 25.01
C PHE A 187 -11.60 0.55 25.47
N ALA A 188 -12.44 1.58 25.28
CA ALA A 188 -13.87 1.50 25.58
C ALA A 188 -14.64 0.67 24.53
N ILE A 189 -14.11 0.60 23.30
CA ILE A 189 -14.65 -0.17 22.17
C ILE A 189 -13.57 -1.16 21.75
N GLU A 190 -13.97 -2.37 21.37
CA GLU A 190 -13.04 -3.40 20.92
C GLU A 190 -12.15 -2.87 19.76
N PRO A 191 -10.80 -2.89 19.88
CA PRO A 191 -9.90 -2.25 18.92
C PRO A 191 -10.01 -2.80 17.50
N MET A 192 -10.19 -4.11 17.33
CA MET A 192 -10.28 -4.72 16.00
C MET A 192 -11.57 -4.33 15.27
N LEU A 193 -12.67 -4.12 16.00
CA LEU A 193 -13.90 -3.57 15.47
C LEU A 193 -13.67 -2.15 14.92
N LEU A 194 -12.96 -1.29 15.67
CA LEU A 194 -12.62 0.05 15.21
C LEU A 194 -11.79 0.00 13.92
N ILE A 195 -10.74 -0.83 13.87
CA ILE A 195 -9.91 -1.03 12.68
C ILE A 195 -10.74 -1.53 11.49
N THR A 196 -11.66 -2.48 11.72
CA THR A 196 -12.53 -3.01 10.66
C THR A 196 -13.44 -1.93 10.09
N VAL A 197 -14.08 -1.13 10.94
CA VAL A 197 -14.94 -0.02 10.51
C VAL A 197 -14.15 1.05 9.77
N ILE A 198 -12.97 1.42 10.28
CA ILE A 198 -12.05 2.37 9.61
C ILE A 198 -11.66 1.85 8.23
N THR A 199 -11.34 0.56 8.11
CA THR A 199 -10.99 -0.08 6.83
C THR A 199 -12.15 0.05 5.82
N LEU A 200 -13.37 -0.29 6.25
CA LEU A 200 -14.56 -0.20 5.39
C LEU A 200 -14.84 1.24 4.96
N LEU A 201 -14.75 2.20 5.88
CA LEU A 201 -14.91 3.62 5.56
C LEU A 201 -13.84 4.11 4.60
N ALA A 202 -12.58 3.72 4.78
CA ALA A 202 -11.48 4.06 3.89
C ALA A 202 -11.66 3.46 2.48
N LEU A 203 -12.12 2.21 2.38
CA LEU A 203 -12.47 1.59 1.10
C LEU A 203 -13.60 2.35 0.41
N VAL A 204 -14.68 2.68 1.12
CA VAL A 204 -15.80 3.46 0.57
C VAL A 204 -15.34 4.87 0.18
N PHE A 205 -14.47 5.49 0.99
CA PHE A 205 -13.91 6.80 0.70
C PHE A 205 -13.11 6.79 -0.60
N GLY A 206 -12.25 5.81 -0.83
CA GLY A 206 -11.50 5.70 -2.09
C GLY A 206 -12.41 5.55 -3.32
N VAL A 207 -13.52 4.81 -3.20
CA VAL A 207 -14.54 4.75 -4.26
C VAL A 207 -15.20 6.12 -4.46
N ALA A 208 -15.66 6.76 -3.38
CA ALA A 208 -16.33 8.06 -3.41
C ALA A 208 -15.41 9.18 -3.92
N LEU A 209 -14.09 9.06 -3.72
CA LEU A 209 -13.08 10.00 -4.18
C LEU A 209 -12.89 9.95 -5.71
N VAL A 210 -12.92 8.74 -6.30
CA VAL A 210 -12.60 8.53 -7.73
C VAL A 210 -13.83 8.49 -8.65
N MET A 211 -14.99 8.07 -8.14
CA MET A 211 -16.26 8.06 -8.87
C MET A 211 -16.64 9.39 -9.58
N PRO A 212 -16.39 10.58 -9.01
CA PRO A 212 -16.75 11.86 -9.61
C PRO A 212 -15.79 12.35 -10.71
N ILE A 213 -14.70 11.62 -10.94
CA ILE A 213 -13.65 12.00 -11.88
C ILE A 213 -13.91 11.35 -13.24
N GLY A 214 -13.76 12.09 -14.34
CA GLY A 214 -13.98 11.59 -15.69
C GLY A 214 -12.85 10.67 -16.17
N GLY A 215 -13.15 9.81 -17.13
CA GLY A 215 -12.19 8.88 -17.75
C GLY A 215 -10.96 9.58 -18.36
N ALA A 216 -11.16 10.78 -18.93
CA ALA A 216 -10.09 11.59 -19.49
C ALA A 216 -9.06 12.06 -18.44
N ASP A 217 -9.50 12.29 -17.20
CA ASP A 217 -8.65 12.76 -16.11
C ASP A 217 -8.04 11.61 -15.28
N MET A 218 -8.36 10.35 -15.63
CA MET A 218 -7.87 9.17 -14.91
C MET A 218 -6.34 9.08 -14.79
N PRO A 219 -5.52 9.48 -15.78
CA PRO A 219 -4.06 9.46 -15.62
C PRO A 219 -3.57 10.28 -14.42
N VAL A 220 -4.20 11.43 -14.13
CA VAL A 220 -3.87 12.27 -12.97
C VAL A 220 -4.24 11.55 -11.67
N VAL A 221 -5.41 10.91 -11.64
CA VAL A 221 -5.87 10.12 -10.48
C VAL A 221 -4.91 8.98 -10.20
N ILE A 222 -4.50 8.24 -11.23
CA ILE A 222 -3.57 7.11 -11.08
C ILE A 222 -2.23 7.60 -10.52
N SER A 223 -1.73 8.75 -10.98
CA SER A 223 -0.51 9.35 -10.42
C SER A 223 -0.66 9.75 -8.94
N LEU A 224 -1.80 10.32 -8.56
CA LEU A 224 -2.09 10.67 -7.17
C LEU A 224 -2.16 9.43 -6.27
N LEU A 225 -2.89 8.40 -6.72
CA LEU A 225 -3.01 7.14 -5.98
C LEU A 225 -1.67 6.39 -5.91
N ASN A 226 -0.79 6.56 -6.92
CA ASN A 226 0.57 6.03 -6.87
C ASN A 226 1.42 6.70 -5.79
N ALA A 227 1.30 8.02 -5.63
CA ALA A 227 1.94 8.72 -4.51
C ALA A 227 1.38 8.26 -3.14
N TYR A 228 0.06 8.02 -3.06
CA TYR A 228 -0.58 7.49 -1.84
C TYR A 228 -0.06 6.10 -1.50
N THR A 229 0.08 5.20 -2.47
CA THR A 229 0.65 3.87 -2.22
C THR A 229 2.07 3.97 -1.67
N GLY A 230 2.92 4.84 -2.22
CA GLY A 230 4.27 5.08 -1.67
C GLY A 230 4.23 5.48 -0.20
N LEU A 231 3.41 6.49 0.12
CA LEU A 231 3.22 6.94 1.50
C LEU A 231 2.68 5.83 2.42
N ALA A 232 1.73 5.02 1.95
CA ALA A 232 1.20 3.88 2.70
C ALA A 232 2.28 2.83 3.00
N VAL A 233 3.15 2.51 2.02
CA VAL A 233 4.29 1.60 2.20
C VAL A 233 5.30 2.17 3.20
N ALA A 234 5.59 3.47 3.14
CA ALA A 234 6.48 4.11 4.12
C ALA A 234 5.93 3.99 5.55
N MET A 235 4.62 4.23 5.73
CA MET A 235 3.95 4.09 7.03
C MET A 235 3.92 2.63 7.52
N ALA A 236 3.71 1.66 6.62
CA ALA A 236 3.87 0.25 6.95
C ALA A 236 5.31 -0.07 7.38
N GLY A 237 6.30 0.58 6.75
CA GLY A 237 7.71 0.51 7.15
C GLY A 237 7.96 1.01 8.56
N PHE A 238 7.39 2.16 8.96
CA PHE A 238 7.46 2.62 10.35
C PHE A 238 6.80 1.65 11.32
N THR A 239 5.66 1.09 10.94
CA THR A 239 4.93 0.13 11.77
C THR A 239 5.74 -1.15 12.02
N LEU A 240 6.42 -1.66 11.00
CA LEU A 240 7.24 -2.87 11.07
C LEU A 240 8.68 -2.60 11.51
N ASN A 241 9.04 -1.34 11.79
CA ASN A 241 10.42 -0.90 12.00
C ASN A 241 11.37 -1.36 10.88
N ASN A 242 10.90 -1.31 9.63
CA ASN A 242 11.62 -1.78 8.44
C ASN A 242 12.12 -0.60 7.60
N GLN A 243 13.42 -0.33 7.70
CA GLN A 243 14.10 0.76 7.00
C GLN A 243 13.96 0.71 5.48
N LEU A 244 13.91 -0.49 4.88
CA LEU A 244 13.78 -0.62 3.44
C LEU A 244 12.44 -0.09 2.95
N LEU A 245 11.35 -0.45 3.64
CA LEU A 245 10.00 0.02 3.28
C LEU A 245 9.86 1.53 3.47
N ILE A 246 10.49 2.09 4.51
CA ILE A 246 10.53 3.53 4.74
C ILE A 246 11.20 4.22 3.54
N VAL A 247 12.42 3.81 3.18
CA VAL A 247 13.17 4.45 2.08
C VAL A 247 12.53 4.23 0.72
N ALA A 248 11.95 3.05 0.46
CA ALA A 248 11.32 2.77 -0.82
C ALA A 248 9.96 3.47 -1.00
N GLY A 249 9.25 3.76 0.10
CA GLY A 249 7.94 4.39 0.06
C GLY A 249 7.96 5.92 0.00
N THR A 250 8.99 6.56 0.55
CA THR A 250 9.17 8.03 0.55
C THR A 250 9.82 8.54 -0.73
#